data_AF-A0A941XCA3-F1
#
_entry.id   AF-A0A941XCA3-F1
#
_cell.length_a   1.000
_cell.length_b   1.000
_cell.length_c   1.000
_cell.angle_alpha   90.00
_cell.angle_beta   90.00
_cell.angle_gamma   90.00
#
_symmetry.space_group_name_H-M   'P 1'
#
loop_
_entity.id
_entity.type
_entity.pdbx_description
1 polymer ?
#
loop_
_entity_poly.entity_id
_entity_poly.type
_entity_poly.pdbx_seq_one_letter_code
_entity_poly.pdbx_strand_id
1 'polypeptide(L)'
;MAQPPLRPQDAVMLIPSLEPDDRLPAYVRRLLDKGFQHVVIVDDGSSAAYQPIFAELDAMDGVSVTHHELNRGKGCALKTGYAYIQAHFPAASGVITADADGQHTVEDCWHLAEVLTEGKRALYLGSRNFNLDHVPPKSRHGNKITSAVFRLLYGVYLPDTQTGLRAFRMADLPFMLDVPGERFEYEMQVLIACARAKLPMIPIEIETVYENENAGTHFHPIRDSYRIYKVILGNFFLYAGSSIICFLVDNGVAALLRFALLPLLGLRGDTAIQISGYLARLVSSPLNFVLNRNFVFKFKQDTGKTALKYALLCIVTITLSNLGVSLLDHLHIFIGGFAFIPKILMDTLLYLVNYRIQNKWIFAKSAENQEG
;
A
#
# COMPACT_ATOMS: atom_id res chain seq x y z
N MET A 1 -11.17 33.54 0.78
CA MET A 1 -10.46 33.82 -0.49
C MET A 1 -10.52 32.57 -1.33
N ALA A 2 -10.86 32.66 -2.62
CA ALA A 2 -10.79 31.52 -3.53
C ALA A 2 -9.32 31.07 -3.65
N GLN A 3 -9.06 29.75 -3.66
CA GLN A 3 -7.72 29.25 -3.93
C GLN A 3 -7.31 29.68 -5.34
N PRO A 4 -6.05 30.11 -5.56
CA PRO A 4 -5.57 30.46 -6.89
C PRO A 4 -5.74 29.26 -7.84
N PRO A 5 -5.98 29.51 -9.14
CA PRO A 5 -6.11 28.44 -10.11
C PRO A 5 -4.82 27.62 -10.17
N LEU A 6 -4.95 26.30 -10.19
CA LEU A 6 -3.82 25.39 -10.35
C LEU A 6 -3.25 25.55 -11.77
N ARG A 7 -1.93 25.66 -11.89
CA ARG A 7 -1.20 25.80 -13.16
C ARG A 7 -0.05 24.79 -13.25
N PRO A 8 0.19 24.15 -14.41
CA PRO A 8 1.24 23.16 -14.56
C PRO A 8 2.63 23.67 -14.17
N GLN A 9 2.97 24.91 -14.56
CA GLN A 9 4.27 25.53 -14.24
C GLN A 9 4.52 25.72 -12.73
N ASP A 10 3.46 25.79 -11.91
CA ASP A 10 3.55 25.98 -10.45
C ASP A 10 3.59 24.64 -9.71
N ALA A 11 3.60 23.50 -10.42
CA ALA A 11 3.88 22.21 -9.81
C ALA A 11 5.38 22.13 -9.48
N VAL A 12 5.70 21.59 -8.30
CA VAL A 12 7.09 21.43 -7.88
C VAL A 12 7.58 20.03 -8.25
N MET A 13 8.64 19.96 -9.04
CA MET A 13 9.35 18.70 -9.27
C MET A 13 10.20 18.36 -8.04
N LEU A 14 10.06 17.16 -7.51
CA LEU A 14 10.86 16.65 -6.39
C LEU A 14 11.69 15.46 -6.84
N ILE A 15 13.01 15.58 -6.75
CA ILE A 15 13.96 14.56 -7.19
C ILE A 15 14.85 14.15 -6.02
N PRO A 16 14.58 13.01 -5.35
CA PRO A 16 15.54 12.42 -4.42
C PRO A 16 16.71 11.81 -5.21
N SER A 17 17.93 12.11 -4.78
CA SER A 17 19.15 11.73 -5.49
C SER A 17 20.20 11.19 -4.52
N LEU A 18 20.95 10.17 -4.96
CA LEU A 18 22.09 9.60 -4.27
C LEU A 18 23.14 9.25 -5.33
N GLU A 19 24.31 9.85 -5.22
CA GLU A 19 25.45 9.61 -6.13
C GLU A 19 25.07 9.76 -7.63
N PRO A 20 24.46 10.88 -8.05
CA PRO A 20 24.04 11.08 -9.44
C PRO A 20 25.22 11.25 -10.40
N ASP A 21 24.96 11.12 -11.70
CA ASP A 21 25.92 11.49 -12.75
C ASP A 21 25.53 12.82 -13.44
N ASP A 22 26.33 13.23 -14.42
CA ASP A 22 26.18 14.49 -15.17
C ASP A 22 24.85 14.59 -15.96
N ARG A 23 24.09 13.50 -16.06
CA ARG A 23 22.77 13.53 -16.71
C ARG A 23 21.74 14.25 -15.85
N LEU A 24 21.88 14.25 -14.52
CA LEU A 24 20.91 14.90 -13.64
C LEU A 24 20.84 16.43 -13.88
N PRO A 25 21.96 17.18 -13.93
CA PRO A 25 21.93 18.60 -14.33
C PRO A 25 21.30 18.84 -15.70
N ALA A 26 21.61 18.00 -16.70
CA ALA A 26 21.02 18.12 -18.03
C ALA A 26 19.50 17.88 -18.02
N TYR A 27 19.03 16.90 -17.23
CA TYR A 27 17.61 16.61 -17.06
C TYR A 27 16.87 17.76 -16.37
N VAL A 28 17.46 18.34 -15.32
CA VAL A 28 16.89 19.49 -14.60
C VAL A 28 16.78 20.71 -15.50
N ARG A 29 17.79 21.02 -16.32
CA ARG A 29 17.71 22.08 -17.33
C ARG A 29 16.53 21.87 -18.28
N ARG A 30 16.34 20.66 -18.80
CA ARG A 30 15.21 20.36 -19.69
C ARG A 30 13.85 20.50 -19.00
N LEU A 31 13.74 20.18 -17.70
CA LEU A 31 12.52 20.42 -16.92
C LEU A 31 12.22 21.92 -16.80
N LEU A 32 13.23 22.75 -16.51
CA LEU A 32 13.10 24.20 -16.46
C LEU A 32 12.70 24.77 -17.83
N ASP A 33 13.39 24.36 -18.90
CA ASP A 33 13.11 24.78 -20.28
C ASP A 33 11.68 24.40 -20.73
N LYS A 34 11.15 23.29 -20.22
CA LYS A 34 9.77 22.86 -20.48
C LYS A 34 8.73 23.77 -19.83
N GLY A 35 9.10 24.44 -18.73
CA GLY A 35 8.26 25.43 -18.05
C GLY A 35 8.04 25.21 -16.56
N PHE A 36 8.69 24.21 -15.93
CA PHE A 36 8.64 24.08 -14.48
C PHE A 36 9.37 25.27 -13.82
N GLN A 37 8.72 25.95 -12.87
CA GLN A 37 9.33 27.08 -12.16
C GLN A 37 10.15 26.66 -10.94
N HIS A 38 9.87 25.47 -10.40
CA HIS A 38 10.44 24.99 -9.14
C HIS A 38 10.84 23.53 -9.24
N VAL A 39 12.13 23.26 -9.04
CA VAL A 39 12.70 21.92 -8.92
C VAL A 39 13.41 21.80 -7.59
N VAL A 40 12.95 20.91 -6.73
CA VAL A 40 13.56 20.60 -5.44
C VAL A 40 14.33 19.28 -5.56
N ILE A 41 15.60 19.33 -5.18
CA ILE A 41 16.49 18.17 -5.20
C ILE A 41 16.88 17.85 -3.77
N VAL A 42 16.87 16.56 -3.42
CA VAL A 42 17.30 16.09 -2.10
C VAL A 42 18.49 15.18 -2.29
N ASP A 43 19.68 15.67 -1.96
CA ASP A 43 20.89 14.86 -1.82
C ASP A 43 20.80 13.99 -0.56
N ASP A 44 20.55 12.70 -0.73
CA ASP A 44 20.44 11.73 0.36
C ASP A 44 21.81 11.26 0.86
N GLY A 45 22.73 12.20 1.10
CA GLY A 45 24.05 11.92 1.69
C GLY A 45 25.07 11.35 0.72
N SER A 46 25.16 11.92 -0.48
CA SER A 46 26.18 11.56 -1.48
C SER A 46 27.58 11.94 -1.02
N SER A 47 28.58 11.14 -1.41
CA SER A 47 29.97 11.40 -1.05
C SER A 47 30.51 12.71 -1.65
N ALA A 48 31.64 13.20 -1.11
CA ALA A 48 32.27 14.45 -1.55
C ALA A 48 32.56 14.51 -3.07
N ALA A 49 32.71 13.36 -3.73
CA ALA A 49 32.93 13.28 -5.17
C ALA A 49 31.76 13.79 -6.01
N TYR A 50 30.52 13.74 -5.48
CA TYR A 50 29.30 14.12 -6.18
C TYR A 50 28.80 15.53 -5.84
N GLN A 51 29.38 16.16 -4.80
CA GLN A 51 29.00 17.51 -4.36
C GLN A 51 29.15 18.60 -5.45
N PRO A 52 30.12 18.53 -6.39
CA PRO A 52 30.16 19.47 -7.51
C PRO A 52 28.89 19.47 -8.38
N ILE A 53 28.24 18.32 -8.56
CA ILE A 53 26.99 18.19 -9.32
C ILE A 53 25.85 18.93 -8.60
N PHE A 54 25.76 18.76 -7.28
CA PHE A 54 24.75 19.46 -6.48
C PHE A 54 25.00 20.97 -6.40
N ALA A 55 26.26 21.41 -6.36
CA ALA A 55 26.60 22.83 -6.43
C ALA A 55 26.23 23.45 -7.79
N GLU A 56 26.41 22.72 -8.90
CA GLU A 56 25.94 23.15 -10.22
C GLU A 56 24.42 23.29 -10.27
N LEU A 57 23.69 22.34 -9.68
CA LEU A 57 22.23 22.35 -9.60
C LEU A 57 21.70 23.52 -8.76
N ASP A 58 22.30 23.78 -7.60
CA ASP A 58 21.88 24.86 -6.69
C ASP A 58 22.16 26.27 -7.29
N ALA A 59 23.07 26.36 -8.25
CA ALA A 59 23.34 27.58 -9.00
C ALA A 59 22.32 27.86 -10.12
N MET A 60 21.40 26.95 -10.42
CA MET A 60 20.37 27.14 -11.45
C MET A 60 19.16 27.89 -10.88
N ASP A 61 18.69 28.90 -11.61
CA ASP A 61 17.46 29.60 -11.26
C ASP A 61 16.25 28.65 -11.25
N GLY A 62 15.46 28.70 -10.18
CA GLY A 62 14.30 27.83 -10.00
C GLY A 62 14.62 26.46 -9.39
N VAL A 63 15.88 26.19 -9.03
CA VAL A 63 16.29 24.96 -8.35
C VAL A 63 16.57 25.23 -6.87
N SER A 64 16.30 24.25 -6.02
CA SER A 64 16.67 24.29 -4.60
C SER A 64 17.20 22.93 -4.19
N VAL A 65 18.41 22.89 -3.63
CA VAL A 65 19.04 21.64 -3.17
C VAL A 65 19.00 21.56 -1.65
N THR A 66 18.60 20.39 -1.13
CA THR A 66 18.66 20.06 0.29
C THR A 66 19.56 18.84 0.50
N HIS A 67 20.28 18.80 1.62
CA HIS A 67 21.28 17.77 1.88
C HIS A 67 21.02 17.00 3.17
N HIS A 68 21.24 15.69 3.13
CA HIS A 68 21.43 14.87 4.30
C HIS A 68 22.93 14.67 4.58
N GLU A 69 23.32 14.64 5.86
CA GLU A 69 24.71 14.34 6.25
C GLU A 69 25.12 12.90 5.92
N LEU A 70 24.15 11.97 5.95
CA LEU A 70 24.33 10.55 5.71
C LEU A 70 23.12 10.01 4.94
N ASN A 71 23.28 8.90 4.24
CA ASN A 71 22.19 8.23 3.54
C ASN A 71 21.10 7.74 4.49
N ARG A 72 19.90 8.32 4.36
CA ARG A 72 18.70 8.01 5.18
C ARG A 72 17.69 7.16 4.42
N GLY A 73 17.84 7.05 3.10
CA GLY A 73 16.99 6.29 2.21
C GLY A 73 15.94 7.14 1.49
N LYS A 74 15.49 6.65 0.34
CA LYS A 74 14.53 7.32 -0.57
C LYS A 74 13.28 7.87 0.13
N GLY A 75 12.70 7.12 1.07
CA GLY A 75 11.50 7.56 1.79
C GLY A 75 11.77 8.77 2.70
N CYS A 76 12.93 8.80 3.37
CA CYS A 76 13.38 9.98 4.12
C CYS A 76 13.65 11.15 3.19
N ALA A 77 14.34 10.93 2.07
CA ALA A 77 14.62 11.99 1.10
C ALA A 77 13.33 12.61 0.54
N LEU A 78 12.35 11.79 0.15
CA LEU A 78 11.02 12.26 -0.27
C LEU A 78 10.34 13.09 0.82
N LYS A 79 10.36 12.63 2.08
CA LYS A 79 9.76 13.39 3.20
C LYS A 79 10.46 14.70 3.50
N THR A 80 11.80 14.74 3.41
CA THR A 80 12.57 15.98 3.52
C THR A 80 12.16 16.96 2.43
N GLY A 81 12.07 16.48 1.19
CA GLY A 81 11.57 17.27 0.06
C GLY A 81 10.15 17.77 0.27
N TYR A 82 9.23 16.91 0.72
CA TYR A 82 7.85 17.32 1.03
C TYR A 82 7.79 18.38 2.13
N ALA A 83 8.56 18.24 3.21
CA ALA A 83 8.61 19.23 4.28
C ALA A 83 9.18 20.57 3.79
N TYR A 84 10.23 20.52 2.97
CA TYR A 84 10.80 21.70 2.34
C TYR A 84 9.78 22.40 1.44
N ILE A 85 9.08 21.64 0.59
CA ILE A 85 8.05 22.17 -0.32
C ILE A 85 6.88 22.78 0.46
N GLN A 86 6.44 22.13 1.55
CA GLN A 86 5.40 22.65 2.41
C GLN A 86 5.75 24.02 3.00
N ALA A 87 7.02 24.22 3.37
CA ALA A 87 7.49 25.44 4.00
C ALA A 87 7.75 26.58 2.99
N HIS A 88 8.28 26.27 1.80
CA HIS A 88 8.77 27.28 0.85
C HIS A 88 7.83 27.55 -0.32
N PHE A 89 7.00 26.58 -0.71
CA PHE A 89 6.08 26.69 -1.85
C PHE A 89 4.61 26.40 -1.48
N PRO A 90 4.03 27.06 -0.44
CA PRO A 90 2.68 26.77 0.00
C PRO A 90 1.59 27.09 -1.04
N ALA A 91 1.93 27.91 -2.06
CA ALA A 91 1.04 28.28 -3.16
C ALA A 91 1.20 27.39 -4.41
N ALA A 92 2.08 26.39 -4.39
CA ALA A 92 2.28 25.47 -5.50
C ALA A 92 1.00 24.70 -5.86
N SER A 93 0.90 24.26 -7.11
CA SER A 93 -0.26 23.45 -7.54
C SER A 93 -0.24 22.04 -6.94
N GLY A 94 0.96 21.49 -6.76
CA GLY A 94 1.18 20.15 -6.25
C GLY A 94 2.64 19.74 -6.37
N VAL A 95 2.90 18.49 -6.05
CA VAL A 95 4.24 17.89 -6.11
C VAL A 95 4.23 16.77 -7.14
N ILE A 96 5.28 16.72 -7.94
CA ILE A 96 5.56 15.63 -8.87
C ILE A 96 6.90 15.04 -8.48
N THR A 97 6.92 13.76 -8.10
CA THR A 97 8.16 13.05 -7.79
C THR A 97 8.72 12.41 -9.05
N ALA A 98 10.03 12.42 -9.23
CA ALA A 98 10.71 11.66 -10.27
C ALA A 98 12.01 11.07 -9.73
N ASP A 99 12.38 9.88 -10.22
CA ASP A 99 13.66 9.25 -9.90
C ASP A 99 14.81 9.98 -10.62
N ALA A 100 15.98 10.06 -9.97
CA ALA A 100 17.16 10.74 -10.50
C ALA A 100 17.90 9.97 -11.61
N ASP A 101 17.43 8.78 -11.97
CA ASP A 101 18.09 7.86 -12.91
C ASP A 101 17.73 8.11 -14.39
N GLY A 102 16.88 9.11 -14.65
CA GLY A 102 16.50 9.52 -16.01
C GLY A 102 15.49 8.60 -16.70
N GLN A 103 14.86 7.66 -15.98
CA GLN A 103 13.84 6.77 -16.55
C GLN A 103 12.53 7.48 -16.90
N HIS A 104 12.35 8.72 -16.44
CA HIS A 104 11.13 9.50 -16.67
C HIS A 104 11.41 10.63 -17.65
N THR A 105 10.64 10.69 -18.73
CA THR A 105 10.79 11.76 -19.72
C THR A 105 10.27 13.10 -19.15
N VAL A 106 10.79 14.20 -19.67
CA VAL A 106 10.32 15.55 -19.31
C VAL A 106 8.88 15.75 -19.78
N GLU A 107 8.52 15.14 -20.90
CA GLU A 107 7.19 15.13 -21.49
C GLU A 107 6.19 14.43 -20.58
N ASP A 108 6.54 13.26 -20.00
CA ASP A 108 5.70 12.55 -19.03
C ASP A 108 5.51 13.36 -17.74
N CYS A 109 6.59 13.99 -17.24
CA CYS A 109 6.51 14.86 -16.06
C CYS A 109 5.57 16.04 -16.29
N TRP A 110 5.68 16.69 -17.46
CA TRP A 110 4.81 17.78 -17.85
C TRP A 110 3.35 17.34 -18.00
N HIS A 111 3.12 16.18 -18.62
CA HIS A 111 1.77 15.62 -18.75
C HIS A 111 1.13 15.34 -17.38
N LEU A 112 1.90 14.86 -16.40
CA LEU A 112 1.41 14.71 -15.03
C LEU A 112 1.07 16.07 -14.37
N ALA A 113 1.80 17.14 -14.68
CA ALA A 113 1.48 18.49 -14.21
C ALA A 113 0.14 18.99 -14.77
N GLU A 114 -0.11 18.76 -16.06
CA GLU A 114 -1.39 19.06 -16.71
C GLU A 114 -2.54 18.27 -16.06
N VAL A 115 -2.39 16.95 -15.94
CA VAL A 115 -3.42 16.10 -15.35
C VAL A 115 -3.68 16.43 -13.88
N LEU A 116 -2.65 16.78 -13.10
CA LEU A 116 -2.79 17.19 -11.70
C LEU A 116 -3.65 18.45 -11.54
N THR A 117 -3.46 19.41 -12.45
CA THR A 117 -4.08 20.73 -12.40
C THR A 117 -5.51 20.70 -12.94
N GLU A 118 -5.74 20.02 -14.07
CA GLU A 118 -7.05 19.91 -14.73
C GLU A 118 -7.94 18.82 -14.13
N GLY A 119 -7.33 17.77 -13.56
CA GLY A 119 -8.03 16.58 -13.10
C GLY A 119 -8.78 16.76 -11.78
N LYS A 120 -9.16 15.64 -11.17
CA LYS A 120 -9.75 15.62 -9.82
C LYS A 120 -8.66 15.46 -8.77
N ARG A 121 -8.99 15.66 -7.49
CA ARG A 121 -8.06 15.32 -6.39
C ARG A 121 -7.82 13.80 -6.39
N ALA A 122 -6.59 13.39 -6.68
CA ALA A 122 -6.15 12.01 -6.78
C ALA A 122 -4.63 11.93 -6.64
N LEU A 123 -4.11 10.74 -6.37
CA LEU A 123 -2.71 10.40 -6.60
C LEU A 123 -2.57 9.88 -8.04
N TYR A 124 -1.90 10.64 -8.89
CA TYR A 124 -1.58 10.26 -10.26
C TYR A 124 -0.28 9.47 -10.28
N LEU A 125 -0.25 8.39 -11.05
CA LEU A 125 0.87 7.44 -11.11
C LEU A 125 1.29 7.26 -12.57
N GLY A 126 2.51 7.64 -12.91
CA GLY A 126 3.09 7.36 -14.22
C GLY A 126 3.26 5.85 -14.38
N SER A 127 2.46 5.22 -15.23
CA SER A 127 2.38 3.78 -15.40
C SER A 127 3.09 3.34 -16.68
N ARG A 128 4.17 2.58 -16.53
CA ARG A 128 4.87 1.97 -17.67
C ARG A 128 3.99 0.92 -18.35
N ASN A 129 4.16 0.77 -19.66
CA ASN A 129 3.48 -0.26 -20.42
C ASN A 129 4.32 -1.55 -20.46
N PHE A 130 4.06 -2.43 -19.50
CA PHE A 130 4.80 -3.70 -19.39
C PHE A 130 4.49 -4.72 -20.50
N ASN A 131 3.56 -4.43 -21.43
CA ASN A 131 3.25 -5.33 -22.54
C ASN A 131 4.19 -5.15 -23.75
N LEU A 132 5.07 -4.14 -23.72
CA LEU A 132 6.03 -3.88 -24.78
C LEU A 132 7.13 -4.95 -24.82
N ASP A 133 7.56 -5.35 -26.02
CA ASP A 133 8.48 -6.48 -26.24
C ASP A 133 9.87 -6.28 -25.61
N HIS A 134 10.31 -5.03 -25.44
CA HIS A 134 11.60 -4.69 -24.86
C HIS A 134 11.62 -4.72 -23.32
N VAL A 135 10.48 -4.93 -22.66
CA VAL A 135 10.38 -4.98 -21.19
C VAL A 135 10.95 -6.30 -20.67
N PRO A 136 11.92 -6.30 -19.73
CA PRO A 136 12.47 -7.52 -19.16
C PRO A 136 11.39 -8.44 -18.56
N PRO A 137 11.34 -9.75 -18.90
CA PRO A 137 10.29 -10.66 -18.44
C PRO A 137 10.17 -10.78 -16.92
N LYS A 138 11.29 -10.67 -16.19
CA LYS A 138 11.33 -10.70 -14.72
C LYS A 138 10.57 -9.53 -14.11
N SER A 139 10.81 -8.31 -14.62
CA SER A 139 10.12 -7.09 -14.16
C SER A 139 8.64 -7.13 -14.48
N ARG A 140 8.28 -7.61 -15.69
CA ARG A 140 6.89 -7.82 -16.10
C ARG A 140 6.14 -8.77 -15.16
N HIS A 141 6.74 -9.91 -14.80
CA HIS A 141 6.08 -10.90 -13.96
C HIS A 141 5.99 -10.45 -12.50
N GLY A 142 7.06 -9.85 -11.95
CA GLY A 142 7.09 -9.32 -10.58
C GLY A 142 6.04 -8.22 -10.35
N ASN A 143 5.90 -7.29 -11.30
CA ASN A 143 4.89 -6.25 -11.19
C ASN A 143 3.46 -6.80 -11.36
N LYS A 144 3.21 -7.74 -12.30
CA LYS A 144 1.89 -8.41 -12.41
C LYS A 144 1.48 -9.11 -11.12
N ILE A 145 2.39 -9.82 -10.46
CA ILE A 145 2.14 -10.44 -9.14
C ILE A 145 1.81 -9.37 -8.11
N THR A 146 2.63 -8.33 -8.01
CA THR A 146 2.45 -7.25 -7.03
C THR A 146 1.10 -6.54 -7.22
N SER A 147 0.73 -6.21 -8.45
CA SER A 147 -0.56 -5.62 -8.80
C SER A 147 -1.74 -6.53 -8.45
N ALA A 148 -1.63 -7.84 -8.69
CA ALA A 148 -2.66 -8.80 -8.33
C ALA A 148 -2.85 -8.92 -6.81
N VAL A 149 -1.74 -9.02 -6.07
CA VAL A 149 -1.75 -9.05 -4.60
C VAL A 149 -2.33 -7.75 -4.04
N PHE A 150 -1.91 -6.61 -4.56
CA PHE A 150 -2.42 -5.30 -4.12
C PHE A 150 -3.93 -5.18 -4.37
N ARG A 151 -4.41 -5.60 -5.55
CA ARG A 151 -5.85 -5.65 -5.87
C ARG A 151 -6.62 -6.57 -4.95
N LEU A 152 -6.06 -7.74 -4.63
CA LEU A 152 -6.71 -8.71 -3.74
C LEU A 152 -6.87 -8.16 -2.32
N LEU A 153 -5.81 -7.57 -1.76
CA LEU A 153 -5.77 -7.14 -0.36
C LEU A 153 -6.41 -5.76 -0.12
N TYR A 154 -6.22 -4.82 -1.05
CA TYR A 154 -6.64 -3.42 -0.90
C TYR A 154 -7.79 -3.04 -1.84
N GLY A 155 -8.14 -3.90 -2.80
CA GLY A 155 -9.31 -3.71 -3.64
C GLY A 155 -9.15 -2.68 -4.76
N VAL A 156 -7.93 -2.19 -5.02
CA VAL A 156 -7.60 -1.25 -6.10
C VAL A 156 -6.64 -1.93 -7.05
N TYR A 157 -6.91 -1.84 -8.36
CA TYR A 157 -5.99 -2.33 -9.38
C TYR A 157 -5.07 -1.20 -9.82
N LEU A 158 -3.77 -1.43 -9.76
CA LEU A 158 -2.74 -0.53 -10.27
C LEU A 158 -1.88 -1.28 -11.28
N PRO A 159 -1.79 -0.84 -12.54
CA PRO A 159 -0.98 -1.50 -13.56
C PRO A 159 0.52 -1.43 -13.26
N ASP A 160 1.00 -0.35 -12.64
CA ASP A 160 2.37 -0.20 -12.13
C ASP A 160 2.32 0.22 -10.66
N THR A 161 2.84 -0.62 -9.77
CA THR A 161 2.89 -0.32 -8.32
C THR A 161 4.25 0.21 -7.87
N GLN A 162 5.25 0.17 -8.75
CA GLN A 162 6.65 0.44 -8.45
C GLN A 162 7.17 1.67 -9.20
N THR A 163 6.28 2.50 -9.74
CA THR A 163 6.66 3.77 -10.37
C THR A 163 7.08 4.81 -9.33
N GLY A 164 8.20 5.49 -9.61
CA GLY A 164 8.66 6.68 -8.89
C GLY A 164 8.04 7.99 -9.40
N LEU A 165 7.47 7.98 -10.62
CA LEU A 165 6.77 9.12 -11.19
C LEU A 165 5.35 9.23 -10.64
N ARG A 166 5.15 10.17 -9.72
CA ARG A 166 3.87 10.34 -9.01
C ARG A 166 3.53 11.80 -8.89
N ALA A 167 2.25 12.15 -8.98
CA ALA A 167 1.81 13.53 -8.81
C ALA A 167 0.59 13.61 -7.88
N PHE A 168 0.61 14.57 -6.96
CA PHE A 168 -0.51 14.84 -6.05
C PHE A 168 -0.58 16.32 -5.67
N ARG A 169 -1.77 16.80 -5.31
CA ARG A 169 -1.99 18.22 -4.99
C ARG A 169 -1.37 18.60 -3.66
N MET A 170 -1.04 19.89 -3.49
CA MET A 170 -0.50 20.40 -2.21
C MET A 170 -1.39 20.07 -1.01
N ALA A 171 -2.71 19.99 -1.20
CA ALA A 171 -3.66 19.59 -0.16
C ALA A 171 -3.43 18.18 0.41
N ASP A 172 -2.78 17.28 -0.36
CA ASP A 172 -2.47 15.91 0.05
C ASP A 172 -1.06 15.78 0.67
N LEU A 173 -0.25 16.84 0.66
CA LEU A 173 1.12 16.84 1.18
C LEU A 173 1.21 16.48 2.68
N PRO A 174 0.36 17.01 3.59
CA PRO A 174 0.37 16.60 4.99
C PRO A 174 0.07 15.11 5.16
N PHE A 175 -0.83 14.58 4.32
CA PHE A 175 -1.15 13.16 4.31
C PHE A 175 0.05 12.31 3.88
N MET A 176 0.81 12.74 2.86
CA MET A 176 2.03 12.04 2.43
C MET A 176 3.12 12.03 3.52
N LEU A 177 3.27 13.13 4.26
CA LEU A 177 4.23 13.24 5.37
C LEU A 177 3.91 12.29 6.54
N ASP A 178 2.63 12.08 6.87
CA ASP A 178 2.19 11.19 7.96
C ASP A 178 2.37 9.70 7.64
N VAL A 179 2.47 9.33 6.36
CA VAL A 179 2.66 7.92 5.96
C VAL A 179 3.98 7.38 6.51
N PRO A 180 4.00 6.26 7.25
CA PRO A 180 5.23 5.68 7.80
C PRO A 180 6.11 5.07 6.70
N GLY A 181 7.41 5.00 6.96
CA GLY A 181 8.40 4.45 6.02
C GLY A 181 9.56 5.41 5.78
N GLU A 182 10.74 4.85 5.52
CA GLU A 182 12.00 5.61 5.44
C GLU A 182 12.79 5.27 4.17
N ARG A 183 12.54 4.11 3.55
CA ARG A 183 13.23 3.67 2.33
C ARG A 183 12.22 3.36 1.22
N PHE A 184 12.58 2.49 0.28
CA PHE A 184 11.72 2.11 -0.86
C PHE A 184 10.33 1.61 -0.45
N GLU A 185 10.15 1.03 0.75
CA GLU A 185 8.82 0.61 1.20
C GLU A 185 7.85 1.77 1.47
N TYR A 186 8.36 2.99 1.66
CA TYR A 186 7.53 4.18 1.85
C TYR A 186 6.57 4.39 0.68
N GLU A 187 7.05 4.24 -0.54
CA GLU A 187 6.23 4.41 -1.73
C GLU A 187 5.07 3.40 -1.78
N MET A 188 5.28 2.17 -1.34
CA MET A 188 4.22 1.17 -1.20
C MET A 188 3.26 1.51 -0.04
N GLN A 189 3.78 2.01 1.08
CA GLN A 189 2.95 2.50 2.19
C GLN A 189 2.01 3.62 1.74
N VAL A 190 2.48 4.53 0.87
CA VAL A 190 1.64 5.60 0.30
C VAL A 190 0.46 5.02 -0.47
N LEU A 191 0.69 4.02 -1.33
CA LEU A 191 -0.39 3.36 -2.08
C LEU A 191 -1.42 2.70 -1.14
N ILE A 192 -0.93 1.99 -0.11
CA ILE A 192 -1.78 1.35 0.91
C ILE A 192 -2.58 2.41 1.68
N ALA A 193 -1.95 3.51 2.06
CA ALA A 193 -2.59 4.61 2.77
C ALA A 193 -3.66 5.26 1.90
N CYS A 194 -3.39 5.51 0.62
CA CYS A 194 -4.37 6.04 -0.34
C CYS A 194 -5.58 5.11 -0.50
N ALA A 195 -5.34 3.80 -0.67
CA ALA A 195 -6.41 2.82 -0.76
C ALA A 195 -7.32 2.81 0.49
N ARG A 196 -6.73 2.97 1.69
CA ARG A 196 -7.46 3.04 2.95
C ARG A 196 -8.22 4.35 3.14
N ALA A 197 -7.60 5.47 2.79
CA ALA A 197 -8.19 6.80 2.82
C ALA A 197 -9.23 7.01 1.70
N LYS A 198 -9.34 6.07 0.76
CA LYS A 198 -10.16 6.18 -0.46
C LYS A 198 -9.76 7.38 -1.33
N LEU A 199 -8.49 7.79 -1.25
CA LEU A 199 -7.93 8.75 -2.21
C LEU A 199 -7.81 8.04 -3.57
N PRO A 200 -8.46 8.53 -4.64
CA PRO A 200 -8.37 7.89 -5.94
C PRO A 200 -6.91 7.81 -6.40
N MET A 201 -6.54 6.67 -6.98
CA MET A 201 -5.24 6.48 -7.62
C MET A 201 -5.48 6.27 -9.11
N ILE A 202 -4.90 7.15 -9.94
CA ILE A 202 -5.18 7.19 -11.38
C ILE A 202 -3.87 6.92 -12.12
N PRO A 203 -3.73 5.76 -12.80
CA PRO A 203 -2.57 5.50 -13.64
C PRO A 203 -2.66 6.34 -14.92
N ILE A 204 -1.55 6.97 -15.28
CA ILE A 204 -1.35 7.73 -16.52
C ILE A 204 -0.26 6.99 -17.29
N GLU A 205 -0.54 6.57 -18.52
CA GLU A 205 0.47 5.85 -19.32
C GLU A 205 1.66 6.77 -19.62
N ILE A 206 2.87 6.25 -19.43
CA ILE A 206 4.14 6.97 -19.67
C ILE A 206 5.07 6.15 -20.57
N GLU A 207 6.04 6.82 -21.17
CA GLU A 207 7.06 6.14 -21.95
C GLU A 207 7.89 5.19 -21.08
N THR A 208 8.22 4.02 -21.61
CA THR A 208 8.99 3.01 -20.89
C THR A 208 10.45 3.07 -21.33
N VAL A 209 11.22 3.91 -20.64
CA VAL A 209 12.67 4.07 -20.89
C VAL A 209 13.45 3.12 -19.99
N TYR A 210 14.12 2.12 -20.58
CA TYR A 210 15.08 1.25 -19.88
C TYR A 210 16.49 1.55 -20.36
N GLU A 211 17.31 2.16 -19.52
CA GLU A 211 18.73 2.35 -19.81
C GLU A 211 19.58 1.32 -19.05
N ASN A 212 20.47 0.63 -19.77
CA ASN A 212 21.50 -0.27 -19.24
C ASN A 212 21.03 -1.31 -18.22
N GLU A 213 19.90 -2.00 -18.45
CA GLU A 213 19.38 -3.09 -17.59
C GLU A 213 19.25 -2.76 -16.09
N ASN A 214 19.10 -1.48 -15.71
CA ASN A 214 19.12 -1.01 -14.30
C ASN A 214 20.48 -1.16 -13.59
N ALA A 215 21.60 -1.28 -14.31
CA ALA A 215 22.94 -1.50 -13.73
C ALA A 215 23.40 -0.38 -12.78
N GLY A 216 22.84 0.84 -12.89
CA GLY A 216 23.09 1.97 -12.00
C GLY A 216 22.08 2.14 -10.87
N THR A 217 21.05 1.31 -10.76
CA THR A 217 20.06 1.47 -9.69
C THR A 217 20.64 0.94 -8.37
N HIS A 218 20.66 1.77 -7.32
CA HIS A 218 21.04 1.34 -5.95
C HIS A 218 20.01 0.38 -5.30
N PHE A 219 19.07 -0.16 -6.08
CA PHE A 219 18.03 -1.07 -5.65
C PHE A 219 18.61 -2.49 -5.49
N HIS A 220 18.53 -3.04 -4.28
CA HIS A 220 19.01 -4.38 -3.98
C HIS A 220 17.86 -5.38 -4.15
N PRO A 221 17.82 -6.19 -5.23
CA PRO A 221 16.59 -6.86 -5.67
C PRO A 221 15.93 -7.75 -4.62
N ILE A 222 16.71 -8.47 -3.80
CA ILE A 222 16.18 -9.40 -2.79
C ILE A 222 15.74 -8.63 -1.53
N ARG A 223 16.63 -7.78 -1.00
CA ARG A 223 16.42 -7.10 0.28
C ARG A 223 15.28 -6.08 0.21
N ASP A 224 15.23 -5.31 -0.87
CA ASP A 224 14.24 -4.25 -1.01
C ASP A 224 12.88 -4.83 -1.43
N SER A 225 12.85 -5.87 -2.28
CA SER A 225 11.62 -6.63 -2.52
C SER A 225 11.04 -7.21 -1.22
N TYR A 226 11.87 -7.81 -0.36
CA TYR A 226 11.40 -8.34 0.93
C TYR A 226 10.76 -7.25 1.81
N ARG A 227 11.35 -6.05 1.87
CA ARG A 227 10.78 -4.92 2.62
C ARG A 227 9.42 -4.50 2.06
N ILE A 228 9.30 -4.42 0.74
CA ILE A 228 8.04 -4.10 0.05
C ILE A 228 6.98 -5.17 0.37
N TYR A 229 7.30 -6.46 0.18
CA TYR A 229 6.37 -7.55 0.48
C TYR A 229 6.00 -7.62 1.97
N LYS A 230 6.94 -7.33 2.87
CA LYS A 230 6.66 -7.26 4.32
C LYS A 230 5.62 -6.19 4.64
N VAL A 231 5.63 -5.06 3.94
CA VAL A 231 4.63 -4.00 4.11
C VAL A 231 3.27 -4.42 3.51
N ILE A 232 3.26 -4.94 2.28
CA ILE A 232 2.03 -5.39 1.59
C ILE A 232 1.34 -6.51 2.38
N LEU A 233 2.11 -7.51 2.83
CA LEU A 233 1.60 -8.69 3.49
C LEU A 233 1.57 -8.56 5.01
N GLY A 234 2.15 -7.51 5.60
CA GLY A 234 2.31 -7.39 7.05
C GLY A 234 1.00 -7.49 7.81
N ASN A 235 -0.01 -6.73 7.37
CA ASN A 235 -1.35 -6.80 7.96
C ASN A 235 -2.04 -8.14 7.70
N PHE A 236 -1.79 -8.75 6.55
CA PHE A 236 -2.33 -10.08 6.25
C PHE A 236 -1.70 -11.16 7.15
N PHE A 237 -0.39 -11.11 7.41
CA PHE A 237 0.28 -12.04 8.33
C PHE A 237 -0.17 -11.85 9.78
N LEU A 238 -0.41 -10.61 10.22
CA LEU A 238 -1.01 -10.36 11.53
C LEU A 238 -2.43 -10.94 11.62
N TYR A 239 -3.21 -10.81 10.54
CA TYR A 239 -4.55 -11.42 10.44
C TYR A 239 -4.49 -12.96 10.41
N ALA A 240 -3.50 -13.54 9.74
CA ALA A 240 -3.22 -14.98 9.77
C ALA A 240 -2.87 -15.44 11.18
N GLY A 241 -1.97 -14.72 11.85
CA GLY A 241 -1.59 -15.00 13.24
C GLY A 241 -2.78 -14.92 14.20
N SER A 242 -3.61 -13.88 14.12
CA SER A 242 -4.80 -13.76 14.97
C SER A 242 -5.78 -14.91 14.74
N SER A 243 -5.93 -15.33 13.48
CA SER A 243 -6.82 -16.43 13.10
C SER A 243 -6.32 -17.79 13.61
N ILE A 244 -5.01 -18.04 13.55
CA ILE A 244 -4.38 -19.23 14.13
C ILE A 244 -4.55 -19.25 15.65
N ILE A 245 -4.31 -18.13 16.34
CA ILE A 245 -4.53 -18.03 17.79
C ILE A 245 -5.99 -18.36 18.13
N CYS A 246 -6.94 -17.77 17.40
CA CYS A 246 -8.35 -18.05 17.61
C CYS A 246 -8.71 -19.50 17.35
N PHE A 247 -8.15 -20.13 16.32
CA PHE A 247 -8.32 -21.55 16.04
C PHE A 247 -7.80 -22.42 17.19
N LEU A 248 -6.63 -22.11 17.74
CA LEU A 248 -6.06 -22.86 18.88
C LEU A 248 -6.92 -22.68 20.15
N VAL A 249 -7.39 -21.45 20.42
CA VAL A 249 -8.28 -21.16 21.55
C VAL A 249 -9.62 -21.88 21.38
N ASP A 250 -10.21 -21.85 20.19
CA ASP A 250 -11.48 -22.50 19.87
C ASP A 250 -11.39 -24.02 20.13
N ASN A 251 -10.37 -24.69 19.57
CA ASN A 251 -10.16 -26.12 19.80
C ASN A 251 -9.80 -26.45 21.24
N GLY A 252 -8.98 -25.62 21.90
CA GLY A 252 -8.59 -25.82 23.30
C GLY A 252 -9.77 -25.69 24.27
N VAL A 253 -10.59 -24.65 24.11
CA VAL A 253 -11.81 -24.45 24.91
C VAL A 253 -12.82 -25.57 24.63
N ALA A 254 -13.02 -25.95 23.37
CA ALA A 254 -13.91 -27.05 23.02
C ALA A 254 -13.45 -28.37 23.65
N ALA A 255 -12.15 -28.68 23.62
CA ALA A 255 -11.59 -29.87 24.24
C ALA A 255 -11.75 -29.87 25.77
N LEU A 256 -11.43 -28.75 26.42
CA LEU A 256 -11.59 -28.60 27.88
C LEU A 256 -13.05 -28.79 28.29
N LEU A 257 -13.99 -28.16 27.58
CA LEU A 257 -15.41 -28.30 27.84
C LEU A 257 -15.87 -29.74 27.63
N ARG A 258 -15.51 -30.35 26.48
CA ARG A 258 -15.95 -31.69 26.09
C ARG A 258 -15.42 -32.78 27.02
N PHE A 259 -14.17 -32.71 27.44
CA PHE A 259 -13.52 -33.80 28.17
C PHE A 259 -13.41 -33.58 29.68
N ALA A 260 -13.45 -32.34 30.16
CA ALA A 260 -13.31 -32.04 31.59
C ALA A 260 -14.63 -31.54 32.22
N LEU A 261 -15.30 -30.55 31.62
CA LEU A 261 -16.40 -29.85 32.31
C LEU A 261 -17.79 -30.46 32.04
N LEU A 262 -18.16 -30.63 30.77
CA LEU A 262 -19.49 -31.12 30.38
C LEU A 262 -19.77 -32.56 30.87
N PRO A 263 -18.80 -33.49 30.93
CA PRO A 263 -19.03 -34.81 31.50
C PRO A 263 -19.41 -34.78 32.99
N LEU A 264 -18.96 -33.77 33.76
CA LEU A 264 -19.34 -33.57 35.16
C LEU A 264 -20.81 -33.14 35.30
N LEU A 265 -21.37 -32.51 34.26
CA LEU A 265 -22.76 -32.11 34.18
C LEU A 265 -23.66 -33.21 33.55
N GLY A 266 -23.12 -34.41 33.31
CA GLY A 266 -23.85 -35.51 32.68
C GLY A 266 -24.04 -35.37 31.18
N LEU A 267 -23.50 -34.33 30.55
CA LEU A 267 -23.57 -34.10 29.11
C LEU A 267 -22.45 -34.87 28.40
N ARG A 268 -22.82 -35.83 27.56
CA ARG A 268 -21.90 -36.68 26.79
C ARG A 268 -22.38 -36.85 25.35
N GLY A 269 -21.53 -37.46 24.52
CA GLY A 269 -21.84 -37.73 23.11
C GLY A 269 -22.03 -36.46 22.29
N ASP A 270 -22.93 -36.51 21.31
CA ASP A 270 -23.13 -35.44 20.32
C ASP A 270 -23.56 -34.10 20.94
N THR A 271 -24.36 -34.15 22.01
CA THR A 271 -24.78 -32.95 22.74
C THR A 271 -23.58 -32.20 23.33
N ALA A 272 -22.60 -32.93 23.88
CA ALA A 272 -21.38 -32.31 24.40
C ALA A 272 -20.51 -31.72 23.29
N ILE A 273 -20.45 -32.36 22.12
CA ILE A 273 -19.73 -31.85 20.95
C ILE A 273 -20.33 -30.52 20.49
N GLN A 274 -21.65 -30.46 20.33
CA GLN A 274 -22.34 -29.25 19.89
C GLN A 274 -22.20 -28.10 20.90
N ILE A 275 -22.49 -28.36 22.18
CA ILE A 275 -22.40 -27.33 23.24
C ILE A 275 -20.96 -26.81 23.37
N SER A 276 -19.97 -27.69 23.39
CA SER A 276 -18.56 -27.29 23.49
C SER A 276 -18.12 -26.43 22.31
N GLY A 277 -18.56 -26.75 21.09
CA GLY A 277 -18.27 -25.96 19.89
C GLY A 277 -18.91 -24.57 19.91
N TYR A 278 -20.18 -24.45 20.31
CA TYR A 278 -20.84 -23.15 20.43
C TYR A 278 -20.19 -22.27 21.51
N LEU A 279 -19.92 -22.84 22.69
CA LEU A 279 -19.28 -22.11 23.78
C LEU A 279 -17.84 -21.69 23.42
N ALA A 280 -17.08 -22.56 22.75
CA ALA A 280 -15.77 -22.21 22.22
C ALA A 280 -15.83 -21.03 21.24
N ARG A 281 -16.83 -21.02 20.35
CA ARG A 281 -17.04 -19.93 19.39
C ARG A 281 -17.42 -18.60 20.06
N LEU A 282 -18.17 -18.65 21.15
CA LEU A 282 -18.50 -17.49 21.97
C LEU A 282 -17.27 -16.87 22.66
N VAL A 283 -16.20 -17.64 22.86
CA VAL A 283 -14.93 -17.15 23.40
C VAL A 283 -13.98 -16.71 22.28
N SER A 284 -13.86 -17.50 21.21
CA SER A 284 -12.89 -17.26 20.13
C SER A 284 -13.27 -16.07 19.24
N SER A 285 -14.56 -15.81 19.01
CA SER A 285 -15.00 -14.71 18.12
C SER A 285 -14.77 -13.32 18.71
N PRO A 286 -15.08 -13.05 20.00
CA PRO A 286 -14.70 -11.78 20.64
C PRO A 286 -13.18 -11.59 20.70
N LEU A 287 -12.43 -12.65 20.97
CA LEU A 287 -10.96 -12.60 20.92
C LEU A 287 -10.47 -12.20 19.52
N ASN A 288 -11.03 -12.80 18.47
CA ASN A 288 -10.67 -12.48 17.08
C ASN A 288 -10.95 -11.01 16.76
N PHE A 289 -12.11 -10.49 17.21
CA PHE A 289 -12.44 -9.07 17.09
C PHE A 289 -11.40 -8.18 17.78
N VAL A 290 -11.04 -8.48 19.03
CA VAL A 290 -10.07 -7.68 19.80
C VAL A 290 -8.69 -7.72 19.16
N LEU A 291 -8.22 -8.90 18.73
CA LEU A 291 -6.92 -9.05 18.07
C LEU A 291 -6.88 -8.30 16.74
N ASN A 292 -7.91 -8.43 15.91
CA ASN A 292 -7.96 -7.75 14.62
C ASN A 292 -8.08 -6.24 14.79
N ARG A 293 -8.89 -5.77 15.73
CA ARG A 293 -9.02 -4.34 16.04
C ARG A 293 -7.70 -3.75 16.48
N ASN A 294 -7.03 -4.35 17.47
CA ASN A 294 -5.91 -3.71 18.16
C ASN A 294 -4.57 -3.94 17.44
N PHE A 295 -4.35 -5.12 16.87
CA PHE A 295 -3.05 -5.49 16.30
C PHE A 295 -3.04 -5.45 14.77
N VAL A 296 -4.10 -5.95 14.12
CA VAL A 296 -4.14 -6.05 12.64
C VAL A 296 -4.47 -4.71 12.00
N PHE A 297 -5.56 -4.07 12.42
CA PHE A 297 -6.10 -2.86 11.81
C PHE A 297 -5.89 -1.60 12.65
N LYS A 298 -5.44 -1.73 13.90
CA LYS A 298 -5.16 -0.63 14.85
C LYS A 298 -6.29 0.41 14.90
N PHE A 299 -7.53 -0.05 15.02
CA PHE A 299 -8.74 0.75 14.92
C PHE A 299 -9.21 1.27 16.30
N LYS A 300 -9.18 2.59 16.49
CA LYS A 300 -9.45 3.25 17.77
C LYS A 300 -10.88 3.84 17.94
N GLN A 301 -11.76 3.75 16.94
CA GLN A 301 -13.10 4.37 17.00
C GLN A 301 -14.13 3.51 17.76
N ASP A 302 -15.42 3.93 17.71
CA ASP A 302 -16.58 3.34 18.41
C ASP A 302 -16.60 1.81 18.36
N THR A 303 -16.48 1.22 19.55
CA THR A 303 -16.40 -0.23 19.75
C THR A 303 -17.74 -0.92 19.45
N GLY A 304 -18.87 -0.29 19.76
CA GLY A 304 -20.18 -0.94 19.75
C GLY A 304 -20.68 -1.24 18.34
N LYS A 305 -20.73 -0.22 17.48
CA LYS A 305 -21.14 -0.37 16.07
C LYS A 305 -20.21 -1.32 15.30
N THR A 306 -18.91 -1.26 15.60
CA THR A 306 -17.90 -2.09 14.95
C THR A 306 -18.04 -3.56 15.35
N ALA A 307 -18.33 -3.84 16.62
CA ALA A 307 -18.62 -5.19 17.10
C ALA A 307 -19.87 -5.79 16.45
N LEU A 308 -20.94 -5.00 16.28
CA LEU A 308 -22.16 -5.46 15.60
C LEU A 308 -21.91 -5.83 14.13
N LYS A 309 -21.19 -4.98 13.39
CA LYS A 309 -20.78 -5.28 12.00
C LYS A 309 -19.96 -6.56 11.91
N TYR A 310 -19.05 -6.77 12.87
CA TYR A 310 -18.22 -7.97 12.93
C TYR A 310 -19.05 -9.23 13.24
N ALA A 311 -19.97 -9.16 14.21
CA ALA A 311 -20.87 -10.27 14.53
C ALA A 311 -21.73 -10.67 13.33
N LEU A 312 -22.28 -9.70 12.58
CA LEU A 312 -23.00 -9.95 11.34
C LEU A 312 -22.13 -10.65 10.30
N LEU A 313 -20.88 -10.20 10.13
CA LEU A 313 -19.93 -10.83 9.21
C LEU A 313 -19.65 -12.29 9.59
N CYS A 314 -19.50 -12.61 10.88
CA CYS A 314 -19.32 -13.98 11.35
C CYS A 314 -20.51 -14.87 10.98
N ILE A 315 -21.74 -14.40 11.20
CA ILE A 315 -22.97 -15.14 10.87
C ILE A 315 -23.05 -15.41 9.36
N VAL A 316 -22.81 -14.39 8.54
CA VAL A 316 -22.82 -14.52 7.08
C VAL A 316 -21.74 -15.49 6.61
N THR A 317 -20.52 -15.40 7.18
CA THR A 317 -19.41 -16.30 6.83
C THR A 317 -19.75 -17.76 7.12
N ILE A 318 -20.28 -18.05 8.31
CA ILE A 318 -20.64 -19.41 8.70
C ILE A 318 -21.71 -19.96 7.75
N THR A 319 -22.71 -19.14 7.43
CA THR A 319 -23.80 -19.51 6.52
C THR A 319 -23.28 -19.80 5.12
N LEU A 320 -22.46 -18.91 4.55
CA LEU A 320 -21.88 -19.08 3.22
C LEU A 320 -20.93 -20.27 3.14
N SER A 321 -20.15 -20.53 4.20
CA SER A 321 -19.28 -21.71 4.28
C SER A 321 -20.09 -23.00 4.19
N ASN A 322 -21.16 -23.11 4.98
CA ASN A 322 -22.03 -24.30 4.98
C ASN A 322 -22.77 -24.50 3.65
N LEU A 323 -23.35 -23.44 3.10
CA LEU A 323 -24.04 -23.49 1.80
C LEU A 323 -23.09 -23.81 0.65
N GLY A 324 -21.89 -23.22 0.66
CA GLY A 324 -20.86 -23.47 -0.34
C GLY A 324 -20.43 -24.93 -0.39
N VAL A 325 -20.23 -25.55 0.77
CA VAL A 325 -19.87 -26.98 0.88
C VAL A 325 -21.01 -27.86 0.36
N SER A 326 -22.25 -27.56 0.76
CA SER A 326 -23.44 -28.28 0.30
C SER A 326 -23.63 -28.19 -1.22
N LEU A 327 -23.35 -27.02 -1.81
CA LEU A 327 -23.37 -26.84 -3.26
C LEU A 327 -22.29 -27.64 -3.97
N LEU A 328 -21.05 -27.62 -3.46
CA LEU A 328 -19.92 -28.36 -4.06
C LEU A 328 -20.13 -29.88 -3.99
N ASP A 329 -20.75 -30.36 -2.90
CA ASP A 329 -21.20 -31.74 -2.73
C ASP A 329 -22.23 -32.12 -3.80
N HIS A 330 -23.28 -31.30 -3.97
CA HIS A 330 -24.31 -31.54 -5.00
C HIS A 330 -23.76 -31.48 -6.43
N LEU A 331 -22.77 -30.63 -6.70
CA LEU A 331 -22.13 -30.53 -8.02
C LEU A 331 -21.12 -31.67 -8.29
N HIS A 332 -20.94 -32.61 -7.37
CA HIS A 332 -19.98 -33.71 -7.47
C HIS A 332 -18.55 -33.24 -7.79
N ILE A 333 -18.18 -32.04 -7.34
CA ILE A 333 -16.82 -31.48 -7.49
C ILE A 333 -15.93 -32.08 -6.39
N PHE A 334 -15.94 -33.41 -6.28
CA PHE A 334 -15.05 -34.16 -5.42
C PHE A 334 -13.80 -34.52 -6.23
N ILE A 335 -12.74 -33.75 -6.02
CA ILE A 335 -11.43 -34.08 -6.56
C ILE A 335 -10.91 -35.30 -5.79
N GLY A 336 -11.05 -36.49 -6.37
CA GLY A 336 -10.41 -37.72 -5.89
C GLY A 336 -10.96 -38.34 -4.60
N GLY A 337 -12.25 -38.14 -4.28
CA GLY A 337 -12.90 -38.80 -3.12
C GLY A 337 -12.58 -38.18 -1.75
N PHE A 338 -11.82 -37.09 -1.71
CA PHE A 338 -11.49 -36.38 -0.47
C PHE A 338 -12.51 -35.29 -0.16
N ALA A 339 -13.52 -35.62 0.66
CA ALA A 339 -14.62 -34.71 0.99
C ALA A 339 -14.21 -33.41 1.73
N PHE A 340 -12.98 -33.34 2.23
CA PHE A 340 -12.47 -32.17 2.94
C PHE A 340 -11.89 -31.08 2.01
N ILE A 341 -11.52 -31.41 0.77
CA ILE A 341 -10.89 -30.45 -0.16
C ILE A 341 -11.84 -29.28 -0.51
N PRO A 342 -13.12 -29.51 -0.86
CA PRO A 342 -14.08 -28.43 -1.10
C PRO A 342 -14.23 -27.49 0.10
N LYS A 343 -14.21 -28.02 1.32
CA LYS A 343 -14.29 -27.23 2.56
C LYS A 343 -13.09 -26.30 2.72
N ILE A 344 -11.87 -26.83 2.53
CA ILE A 344 -10.63 -26.04 2.63
C ILE A 344 -10.63 -24.91 1.60
N LEU A 345 -11.03 -25.20 0.36
CA LEU A 345 -11.08 -24.19 -0.70
C LEU A 345 -12.09 -23.08 -0.38
N MET A 346 -13.31 -23.45 0.03
CA MET A 346 -14.33 -22.47 0.41
C MET A 346 -13.92 -21.62 1.60
N ASP A 347 -13.37 -22.23 2.65
CA ASP A 347 -12.92 -21.49 3.82
C ASP A 347 -11.75 -20.57 3.50
N THR A 348 -10.82 -20.99 2.63
CA THR A 348 -9.70 -20.14 2.18
C THR A 348 -10.21 -18.94 1.37
N LEU A 349 -11.20 -19.14 0.50
CA LEU A 349 -11.82 -18.04 -0.24
C LEU A 349 -12.52 -17.07 0.69
N LEU A 350 -13.37 -17.58 1.59
CA LEU A 350 -14.07 -16.78 2.59
C LEU A 350 -13.11 -16.05 3.52
N TYR A 351 -11.96 -16.66 3.83
CA TYR A 351 -10.91 -16.04 4.63
C TYR A 351 -10.36 -14.77 3.98
N LEU A 352 -10.05 -14.83 2.68
CA LEU A 352 -9.58 -13.67 1.90
C LEU A 352 -10.67 -12.60 1.77
N VAL A 353 -11.92 -13.02 1.54
CA VAL A 353 -13.07 -12.11 1.48
C VAL A 353 -13.29 -11.42 2.83
N ASN A 354 -13.18 -12.15 3.94
CA ASN A 354 -13.32 -11.62 5.29
C ASN A 354 -12.22 -10.62 5.64
N TYR A 355 -10.97 -10.90 5.27
CA TYR A 355 -9.89 -9.93 5.42
C TYR A 355 -10.24 -8.62 4.69
N ARG A 356 -10.73 -8.72 3.44
CA ARG A 356 -11.09 -7.55 2.63
C ARG A 356 -12.28 -6.78 3.22
N ILE A 357 -13.33 -7.45 3.68
CA ILE A 357 -14.49 -6.82 4.32
C ILE A 357 -14.07 -6.14 5.63
N GLN A 358 -13.24 -6.80 6.43
CA GLN A 358 -12.72 -6.23 7.68
C GLN A 358 -11.88 -4.98 7.42
N ASN A 359 -10.97 -5.04 6.43
CA ASN A 359 -10.10 -3.93 6.06
C ASN A 359 -10.88 -2.74 5.46
N LYS A 360 -11.90 -2.99 4.61
CA LYS A 360 -12.60 -1.95 3.84
C LYS A 360 -13.87 -1.40 4.50
N TRP A 361 -14.51 -2.15 5.39
CA TRP A 361 -15.84 -1.80 5.91
C TRP A 361 -15.95 -1.83 7.44
N ILE A 362 -15.39 -2.83 8.10
CA ILE A 362 -15.52 -2.96 9.55
C ILE A 362 -14.54 -2.01 10.25
N PHE A 363 -13.26 -2.07 9.89
CA PHE A 363 -12.19 -1.27 10.48
C PHE A 363 -11.72 -0.13 9.59
N ALA A 364 -12.55 0.32 8.65
CA ALA A 364 -12.25 1.49 7.84
C ALA A 364 -12.34 2.75 8.68
N LYS A 365 -11.28 3.57 8.71
CA LYS A 365 -11.31 4.90 9.32
C LYS A 365 -12.35 5.75 8.56
N SER A 366 -13.38 6.25 9.25
CA SER A 366 -14.29 7.26 8.65
C SER A 366 -13.51 8.54 8.29
N ALA A 367 -13.83 9.11 7.13
CA ALA A 367 -13.24 10.37 6.65
C ALA A 367 -13.58 11.58 7.55
N GLU A 368 -14.61 11.48 8.40
CA GLU A 368 -15.08 12.57 9.27
C GLU A 368 -14.15 12.94 10.44
N ASN A 369 -13.16 12.11 10.79
CA ASN A 369 -12.34 12.34 12.00
C ASN A 369 -10.83 12.39 11.71
N GLN A 370 -10.42 12.95 10.56
CA GLN A 370 -9.01 13.29 10.31
C GLN A 370 -8.58 14.63 10.96
N GLU A 371 -9.49 15.35 11.63
CA GLU A 371 -9.22 16.63 12.32
C GLU A 371 -9.01 16.48 13.84
N GLY A 372 -8.56 15.32 14.32
CA GLY A 372 -8.35 15.05 15.76
C GLY A 372 -6.90 15.02 16.17
#